data_AF-A0A970CEF8-F1
#
_entry.id   AF-A0A970CEF8-F1
#
_cell.length_a   1.000
_cell.length_b   1.000
_cell.length_c   1.000
_cell.angle_alpha   90.00
_cell.angle_beta   90.00
_cell.angle_gamma   90.00
#
_symmetry.space_group_name_H-M   'P 1'
#
loop_
_entity.id
_entity.type
_entity.pdbx_description
1 polymer ?
#
loop_
_entity_poly.entity_id
_entity_poly.type
_entity_poly.pdbx_seq_one_letter_code
_entity_poly.pdbx_strand_id
1 'polypeptide(L)'
;MEKKVRIYTTPSCHYCHQTKEYLEQRGIEFESFDVSTDREALKEMKTITGGARSVPVIAICDQVILGFDQEAIEKALRCLE
;
A
#
# COMPACT_ATOMS: atom_id res chain seq x y z
N MET A 1 11.59 -2.12 16.84
CA MET A 1 11.15 -2.77 15.59
C MET A 1 10.29 -1.75 14.87
N GLU A 2 10.80 -1.18 13.79
CA GLU A 2 10.21 0.00 13.18
C GLU A 2 8.84 -0.35 12.58
N LYS A 3 7.81 0.28 13.13
CA LYS A 3 6.43 0.29 12.69
C LYS A 3 6.34 1.02 11.33
N LYS A 4 6.80 0.37 10.25
CA LYS A 4 6.86 0.95 8.90
C LYS A 4 5.59 0.62 8.12
N VAL A 5 4.92 1.65 7.63
CA VAL A 5 3.86 1.52 6.61
C VAL A 5 4.51 1.70 5.25
N ARG A 6 4.23 0.80 4.32
CA ARG A 6 4.70 0.85 2.94
C ARG A 6 3.50 0.72 2.01
N ILE A 7 3.36 1.63 1.07
CA ILE A 7 2.26 1.60 0.10
C ILE A 7 2.88 1.43 -1.27
N TYR A 8 2.45 0.41 -2.00
CA TYR A 8 2.82 0.21 -3.37
C TYR A 8 1.73 0.80 -4.27
N THR A 9 2.08 1.89 -4.94
CA THR A 9 1.16 2.64 -5.80
C THR A 9 1.58 2.59 -7.26
N THR A 10 0.60 2.68 -8.16
CA THR A 10 0.84 2.96 -9.58
C THR A 10 0.36 4.38 -9.91
N PRO A 11 1.11 5.14 -10.73
CA PRO A 11 0.73 6.49 -11.13
C PRO A 11 -0.52 6.51 -12.03
N SER A 12 -0.91 5.37 -12.62
CA SER A 12 -2.12 5.26 -13.43
C SER A 12 -3.40 4.94 -12.64
N CYS A 13 -3.36 4.85 -11.30
CA CYS A 13 -4.55 4.46 -10.52
C CYS A 13 -5.01 5.54 -9.55
N HIS A 14 -6.22 6.06 -9.79
CA HIS A 14 -6.85 7.11 -8.96
C HIS A 14 -7.03 6.68 -7.48
N TYR A 15 -7.26 5.39 -7.22
CA TYR A 15 -7.41 4.85 -5.87
C TYR A 15 -6.12 4.87 -5.04
N CYS A 16 -4.94 4.85 -5.69
CA CYS A 16 -3.66 4.96 -4.99
C CYS A 16 -3.50 6.33 -4.34
N HIS A 17 -3.91 7.40 -5.02
CA HIS A 17 -3.82 8.77 -4.50
C HIS A 17 -4.69 8.94 -3.26
N GLN A 18 -5.94 8.45 -3.31
CA GLN A 18 -6.85 8.48 -2.16
C GLN A 18 -6.31 7.72 -0.95
N THR A 19 -5.66 6.57 -1.17
CA THR A 19 -5.05 5.80 -0.08
C THR A 19 -3.94 6.58 0.61
N LYS A 20 -3.11 7.25 -0.20
CA LYS A 20 -1.98 8.05 0.26
C LYS A 20 -2.44 9.25 1.07
N GLU A 21 -3.41 10.00 0.54
CA GLU A 21 -4.05 11.11 1.25
C GLU A 21 -4.73 10.64 2.54
N TYR A 22 -5.38 9.48 2.54
CA TYR A 22 -6.05 8.95 3.73
C TYR A 22 -5.07 8.70 4.88
N LEU A 23 -3.91 8.11 4.57
CA LEU A 23 -2.86 7.84 5.56
C LEU A 23 -2.18 9.14 6.03
N GLU A 24 -2.00 10.10 5.11
CA GLU A 24 -1.42 11.41 5.42
C GLU A 24 -2.35 12.24 6.31
N GLN A 25 -3.66 12.22 6.05
CA GLN A 25 -4.67 12.86 6.89
C GLN A 25 -4.74 12.26 8.31
N ARG A 26 -4.45 10.97 8.45
CA ARG A 26 -4.36 10.30 9.76
C ARG A 26 -3.06 10.62 10.49
N GLY A 27 -2.10 11.32 9.84
CA GLY A 27 -0.80 11.67 10.43
C GLY A 27 0.12 10.47 10.63
N ILE A 28 -0.04 9.42 9.82
CA ILE A 28 0.72 8.18 9.93
C ILE A 28 1.93 8.25 9.02
N GLU A 29 3.12 7.93 9.52
CA GLU A 29 4.30 7.81 8.67
C GLU A 29 4.20 6.58 7.77
N PHE A 30 4.24 6.80 6.46
CA PHE A 30 4.27 5.75 5.45
C PHE A 30 5.28 6.06 4.33
N GLU A 31 5.90 5.01 3.82
CA GLU A 31 6.71 5.04 2.61
C GLU A 31 5.84 4.67 1.40
N SER A 32 5.79 5.52 0.39
CA SER A 32 5.14 5.17 -0.88
C SER A 32 6.15 4.73 -1.92
N PHE A 33 5.99 3.52 -2.44
CA PHE A 33 6.78 2.93 -3.51
C PHE A 33 6.00 2.98 -4.81
N ASP A 34 6.55 3.69 -5.78
CA ASP A 34 5.95 3.77 -7.11
C ASP A 34 6.40 2.58 -7.95
N VAL A 35 5.47 1.65 -8.20
CA VAL A 35 5.78 0.44 -8.98
C VAL A 35 5.94 0.73 -10.48
N SER A 36 5.57 1.91 -10.97
CA SER A 36 5.84 2.26 -12.37
C SER A 36 7.27 2.72 -12.57
N THR A 37 7.84 3.36 -11.56
CA THR A 37 9.22 3.83 -11.55
C THR A 37 10.17 2.71 -11.12
N ASP A 38 9.72 1.88 -10.17
CA ASP A 38 10.51 0.81 -9.57
C ASP A 38 10.13 -0.57 -10.12
N ARG A 39 11.02 -1.15 -10.92
CA ARG A 39 10.77 -2.45 -11.59
C ARG A 39 10.73 -3.62 -10.62
N GLU A 40 11.43 -3.54 -9.49
CA GLU A 40 11.34 -4.56 -8.45
C GLU A 40 9.97 -4.50 -7.79
N ALA A 41 9.51 -3.32 -7.40
CA ALA A 41 8.18 -3.13 -6.85
C ALA A 41 7.07 -3.54 -7.83
N LEU A 42 7.25 -3.36 -9.15
CA LEU A 42 6.34 -3.87 -10.18
C LEU A 42 6.27 -5.40 -10.21
N LYS A 43 7.42 -6.05 -10.07
CA LYS A 43 7.54 -7.51 -10.09
C LYS A 43 6.98 -8.11 -8.80
N GLU A 44 7.28 -7.48 -7.67
CA GLU A 44 6.71 -7.80 -6.36
C GLU A 44 5.20 -7.68 -6.42
N MET A 45 4.66 -6.50 -6.82
CA MET A 45 3.22 -6.28 -6.98
C MET A 45 2.58 -7.35 -7.87
N LYS A 46 3.16 -7.66 -9.04
CA LYS A 46 2.64 -8.73 -9.92
C LYS A 46 2.66 -10.12 -9.29
N THR A 47 3.67 -10.40 -8.46
CA THR A 47 3.83 -11.68 -7.76
C THR A 47 2.82 -11.79 -6.62
N ILE A 48 2.68 -10.73 -5.82
CA ILE A 48 1.73 -10.66 -4.71
C ILE A 48 0.28 -10.68 -5.24
N THR A 49 -0.01 -9.99 -6.33
CA THR A 49 -1.36 -9.97 -6.93
C THR A 49 -1.67 -11.20 -7.79
N GLY A 50 -0.71 -12.11 -8.01
CA GLY A 50 -0.92 -13.35 -8.77
C GLY A 50 -1.43 -13.14 -10.21
N GLY A 51 -1.15 -11.97 -10.80
CA GLY A 51 -1.67 -11.59 -12.12
C GLY A 51 -3.00 -10.82 -12.12
N ALA A 52 -3.62 -10.62 -10.95
CA ALA A 52 -4.75 -9.70 -10.82
C ALA A 52 -4.25 -8.24 -10.89
N ARG A 53 -4.94 -7.41 -11.67
CA ARG A 53 -4.70 -5.94 -11.75
C ARG A 53 -5.35 -5.21 -10.57
N SER A 54 -5.31 -5.78 -9.37
CA SER A 54 -5.91 -5.17 -8.17
C SER A 54 -4.87 -4.28 -7.49
N VAL A 55 -4.78 -3.05 -7.97
CA VAL A 55 -4.14 -1.92 -7.28
C VAL A 55 -5.21 -1.16 -6.48
N PRO A 56 -4.90 -0.54 -5.33
CA PRO A 56 -3.60 -0.35 -4.66
C PRO A 56 -3.10 -1.58 -3.86
N VAL A 57 -1.80 -1.65 -3.54
CA VAL A 57 -1.23 -2.66 -2.63
C VAL A 57 -0.62 -1.96 -1.42
N ILE A 58 -0.94 -2.41 -0.22
CA ILE A 58 -0.60 -1.71 1.02
C ILE A 58 0.04 -2.72 1.97
N ALA A 59 1.29 -2.49 2.33
CA ALA A 59 2.05 -3.31 3.25
C ALA A 59 2.24 -2.54 4.58
N ILE A 60 1.54 -2.94 5.64
CA ILE A 60 1.65 -2.31 6.96
C ILE A 60 2.19 -3.34 7.94
N CYS A 61 3.30 -3.02 8.61
CA CYS A 61 4.00 -3.92 9.53
C CYS A 61 4.46 -5.23 8.85
N ASP A 62 3.61 -6.27 8.89
CA ASP A 62 3.84 -7.59 8.28
C ASP A 62 2.63 -8.03 7.42
N GLN A 63 1.60 -7.19 7.33
CA GLN A 63 0.40 -7.48 6.56
C GLN A 63 0.47 -6.84 5.19
N VAL A 64 0.20 -7.63 4.15
CA VAL A 64 0.04 -7.14 2.78
C VAL A 64 -1.43 -7.21 2.40
N ILE A 65 -1.97 -6.06 2.03
CA ILE A 65 -3.36 -5.85 1.63
C ILE A 65 -3.36 -5.61 0.12
N LEU A 66 -4.21 -6.34 -0.58
CA LEU A 66 -4.41 -6.23 -2.01
C LEU A 66 -5.75 -5.54 -2.27
N GLY A 67 -5.72 -4.39 -2.93
CA GLY A 67 -6.90 -3.58 -3.22
C GLY A 67 -7.07 -2.38 -2.27
N PHE A 68 -8.06 -1.55 -2.58
CA PHE A 68 -8.46 -0.42 -1.75
C PHE A 68 -9.50 -0.91 -0.74
N ASP A 69 -9.03 -1.57 0.31
CA ASP A 69 -9.87 -2.06 1.39
C ASP A 69 -9.69 -1.19 2.63
N GLN A 70 -10.62 -0.24 2.84
CA GLN A 70 -10.60 0.64 4.02
C GLN A 70 -10.55 -0.15 5.33
N GLU A 71 -11.32 -1.24 5.43
CA GLU A 71 -11.35 -2.08 6.63
C GLU A 71 -10.00 -2.76 6.87
N ALA A 72 -9.35 -3.27 5.82
CA ALA A 72 -8.04 -3.91 5.93
C ALA A 72 -6.95 -2.89 6.29
N ILE A 73 -7.00 -1.69 5.72
CA ILE A 73 -6.10 -0.58 6.08
C ILE A 73 -6.24 -0.26 7.55
N GLU A 74 -7.47 -0.04 8.04
CA GLU A 74 -7.71 0.28 9.45
C GLU A 74 -7.25 -0.85 10.39
N LYS A 75 -7.48 -2.11 10.00
CA LYS A 75 -6.98 -3.29 10.73
C LYS A 75 -5.47 -3.32 10.82
N ALA A 76 -4.78 -3.05 9.73
CA ALA A 76 -3.33 -3.13 9.71
C ALA A 76 -2.70 -1.92 10.40
N LEU A 77 -3.32 -0.73 10.31
CA LEU A 77 -2.97 0.45 11.10
C LEU A 77 -3.07 0.21 12.60
N ARG A 78 -3.98 -0.67 13.05
CA ARG A 78 -4.07 -1.07 14.46
C ARG A 78 -2.79 -1.75 14.98
N CYS A 79 -1.94 -2.27 14.10
CA CYS A 79 -0.63 -2.80 14.48
C CYS A 79 0.38 -1.69 14.88
N LEU A 80 0.05 -0.41 14.58
CA LEU A 80 0.79 0.77 15.00
C LEU A 80 0.38 1.27 16.40
N GLU A 81 -0.69 0.74 16.99
CA GLU A 81 -1.14 1.03 18.36
C GLU A 81 -0.21 0.41 19.43
#